data_AF-D2Y5X2-F1
#
_entry.id   AF-D2Y5X2-F1
#
_cell.length_a   1.000
_cell.length_b   1.000
_cell.length_c   1.000
_cell.angle_alpha   90.00
_cell.angle_beta   90.00
_cell.angle_gamma   90.00
#
_symmetry.space_group_name_H-M   'P 1'
#
loop_
_entity.id
_entity.type
_entity.pdbx_description
1 polymer ?
#
loop_
_entity_poly.entity_id
_entity_poly.type
_entity_poly.pdbx_seq_one_letter_code
_entity_poly.pdbx_strand_id
1 'polypeptide(L)' 'LMDEVVKATSRGCITIIGGGDTATCCAKWNTEDKVSHVSTGGGASLELLEGKVLPGVDALSNV' A
#
# COMPACT_ATOMS: atom_id res chain seq x y z
N LEU A 1 -0.67 -5.10 15.56
CA LEU A 1 -1.23 -5.14 14.20
C LEU A 1 -0.14 -5.48 13.17
N MET A 2 0.91 -4.66 13.05
CA MET A 2 1.99 -4.93 12.07
C MET A 2 2.67 -6.29 12.23
N ASP A 3 2.90 -6.76 13.45
CA ASP A 3 3.50 -8.08 13.65
C ASP A 3 2.68 -9.21 12.99
N GLU A 4 1.35 -9.13 13.05
CA GLU A 4 0.49 -10.15 12.44
C GLU A 4 0.45 -10.04 10.92
N VAL A 5 0.50 -8.81 10.38
CA VAL A 5 0.60 -8.57 8.93
C VAL A 5 1.93 -9.08 8.39
N VAL A 6 3.04 -8.82 9.07
CA VAL A 6 4.36 -9.33 8.71
C VAL A 6 4.37 -10.87 8.74
N LYS A 7 3.84 -11.49 9.81
CA LYS A 7 3.72 -12.96 9.88
C LYS A 7 2.87 -13.53 8.76
N ALA A 8 1.79 -12.85 8.35
CA ALA A 8 0.98 -13.27 7.22
C ALA A 8 1.77 -13.17 5.91
N THR A 9 2.52 -12.09 5.72
CA THR A 9 3.40 -11.88 4.56
C THR A 9 4.43 -12.99 4.44
N SER A 10 5.11 -13.34 5.54
CA SER A 10 6.09 -14.43 5.59
C SER A 10 5.49 -15.81 5.29
N ARG A 11 4.16 -15.97 5.39
CA ARG A 11 3.43 -17.18 5.03
C ARG A 11 2.88 -17.16 3.60
N GLY A 12 3.27 -16.18 2.79
CA GLY A 12 2.88 -16.05 1.38
C GLY A 12 1.66 -15.17 1.12
N CYS A 13 1.11 -14.50 2.14
CA CYS A 13 0.03 -13.52 1.93
C CYS A 13 0.59 -12.26 1.24
N ILE A 14 -0.09 -11.78 0.19
CA ILE A 14 0.24 -10.48 -0.39
C ILE A 14 -0.35 -9.39 0.51
N THR A 15 0.52 -8.53 1.05
CA THR A 15 0.14 -7.47 1.97
C THR A 15 0.45 -6.10 1.37
N ILE A 16 -0.59 -5.27 1.25
CA ILE A 16 -0.50 -3.92 0.69
C ILE A 16 -0.88 -2.93 1.78
N ILE A 17 0.04 -2.02 2.10
CA ILE A 17 -0.21 -0.95 3.06
C ILE A 17 -0.56 0.32 2.30
N GLY A 18 -1.80 0.79 2.46
CA GLY A 18 -2.29 2.06 1.93
C GLY A 18 -2.52 3.09 3.03
N GLY A 19 -2.50 4.37 2.67
CA GLY A 19 -2.72 5.49 3.58
C GLY A 19 -1.43 6.08 4.16
N GLY A 20 -1.35 7.42 4.26
CA GLY A 20 -0.14 8.12 4.69
C GLY A 20 0.26 7.81 6.14
N ASP A 21 -0.71 7.77 7.05
CA ASP A 21 -0.45 7.44 8.45
C ASP A 21 -0.03 5.97 8.62
N THR A 22 -0.63 5.06 7.85
CA THR A 22 -0.30 3.63 7.91
C THR A 22 1.07 3.34 7.29
N ALA A 23 1.45 4.06 6.23
CA ALA A 23 2.81 4.03 5.70
C ALA A 23 3.83 4.57 6.72
N THR A 24 3.48 5.65 7.44
CA THR A 24 4.32 6.18 8.55
C THR A 24 4.50 5.16 9.67
N CYS A 25 3.49 4.35 9.97
CA CYS A 25 3.62 3.23 10.90
C CYS A 25 4.63 2.17 10.41
N CYS A 26 4.68 1.90 9.10
CA CYS A 26 5.66 0.97 8.54
C CYS A 26 7.10 1.45 8.77
N ALA A 27 7.35 2.75 8.50
CA ALA A 27 8.62 3.41 8.70
C ALA A 27 9.02 3.41 10.19
N LYS A 28 8.09 3.80 11.08
CA LYS A 28 8.33 3.88 12.53
C LYS A 28 8.72 2.54 13.15
N TRP A 29 8.21 1.43 12.61
CA TRP A 29 8.48 0.09 13.13
C TRP A 29 9.47 -0.72 12.28
N ASN A 30 10.13 -0.10 11.28
CA ASN A 30 11.06 -0.75 10.36
C ASN A 30 10.45 -2.04 9.77
N THR A 31 9.28 -1.90 9.15
CA THR A 31 8.52 -3.01 8.53
C THR A 31 8.26 -2.79 7.03
N GLU A 32 8.82 -1.73 6.44
CA GLU A 32 8.62 -1.38 5.03
C GLU A 32 9.08 -2.49 4.07
N ASP A 33 10.18 -3.17 4.42
CA ASP A 33 10.76 -4.30 3.68
C ASP A 33 10.14 -5.66 4.04
N LYS A 34 9.20 -5.69 4.99
CA LYS A 34 8.59 -6.92 5.54
C LYS A 34 7.15 -7.15 5.09
N VAL A 35 6.64 -6.29 4.22
CA VAL A 35 5.32 -6.36 3.58
C VAL A 35 5.50 -6.38 2.06
N SER A 36 4.46 -6.76 1.30
CA SER A 36 4.60 -6.88 -0.16
C SER A 36 4.66 -5.52 -0.87
N HIS A 37 3.95 -4.51 -0.35
CA HIS A 37 3.97 -3.16 -0.89
C HIS A 37 3.60 -2.12 0.17
N VAL A 38 4.33 -1.00 0.20
CA VAL A 38 3.96 0.21 0.95
C VAL A 38 3.66 1.32 -0.05
N SER A 39 2.42 1.79 -0.05
CA SER A 39 1.96 2.82 -0.98
C SER A 39 2.28 4.22 -0.46
N THR A 40 2.88 5.05 -1.32
CA THR A 40 3.08 6.49 -1.07
C THR A 40 1.86 7.34 -1.45
N GLY A 41 0.85 6.74 -2.07
CA GLY A 41 -0.27 7.43 -2.69
C GLY A 41 -1.30 8.00 -1.73
N GLY A 42 -1.23 7.69 -0.42
CA GLY A 42 -2.12 8.26 0.59
C GLY A 42 -3.60 8.19 0.19
N GLY A 43 -4.20 9.36 -0.11
CA GLY A 43 -5.56 9.49 -0.60
C GLY A 43 -5.80 8.90 -2.00
N ALA A 44 -4.84 8.98 -2.91
CA ALA A 44 -4.95 8.37 -4.25
C ALA A 44 -5.08 6.84 -4.15
N SER A 45 -4.40 6.21 -3.19
CA SER A 45 -4.54 4.78 -2.92
C SER A 45 -5.94 4.43 -2.41
N LEU A 46 -6.56 5.32 -1.65
CA LEU A 46 -7.95 5.14 -1.19
C LEU A 46 -8.94 5.32 -2.34
N GLU A 47 -8.78 6.36 -3.17
CA GLU A 47 -9.63 6.56 -4.35
C GLU A 47 -9.55 5.38 -5.33
N LEU A 48 -8.36 4.80 -5.49
CA LEU A 48 -8.17 3.57 -6.26
C LEU A 48 -8.95 2.39 -5.65
N LEU A 49 -8.90 2.23 -4.33
CA LEU A 49 -9.64 1.17 -3.62
C LEU A 49 -11.16 1.41 -3.63
N GLU A 50 -11.61 2.66 -3.74
CA GLU A 50 -13.01 3.04 -3.97
C GLU A 50 -13.48 2.72 -5.41
N GLY A 51 -12.58 2.29 -6.30
CA GLY A 51 -12.88 1.94 -7.68
C GLY A 51 -12.98 3.14 -8.63
N LYS A 52 -12.45 4.30 -8.22
CA LYS A 52 -12.41 5.49 -9.08
C LYS A 52 -11.31 5.37 -10.13
N VAL A 53 -11.52 6.00 -11.27
CA VAL A 53 -10.46 6.21 -12.26
C VAL A 53 -9.60 7.38 -11.78
N LEU A 54 -8.31 7.11 -11.56
CA LEU A 54 -7.36 8.16 -11.19
C LEU A 54 -6.95 8.96 -12.43
N PRO A 55 -7.15 10.29 -12.47
CA PRO A 55 -6.89 11.10 -13.67
C PRO A 55 -5.44 10.99 -14.19
N GLY A 56 -4.47 10.89 -13.26
CA GLY A 56 -3.06 10.75 -13.63
C GLY A 56 -2.71 9.41 -14.26
N VAL A 57 -3.47 8.35 -13.95
CA VAL A 57 -3.31 7.03 -14.57
C VAL A 57 -4.01 6.99 -15.93
N ASP A 58 -5.20 7.58 -16.03
CA ASP A 58 -5.98 7.65 -17.28
C ASP A 58 -5.27 8.48 -18.37
N ALA A 59 -4.49 9.48 -17.97
CA ALA A 59 -3.70 10.28 -18.90
C ALA A 59 -2.48 9.54 -19.51
N LEU A 60 -2.13 8.35 -19.00
CA LEU A 60 -1.04 7.56 -19.56
C LEU A 60 -1.47 6.90 -20.88
N SER A 61 -0.54 6.79 -21.83
CA SER A 61 -0.81 6.12 -23.09
C SER A 61 -1.05 4.62 -22.89
N ASN A 62 -2.07 4.10 -23.57
CA ASN A 62 -2.21 2.66 -23.79
C ASN A 62 -1.31 2.20 -24.94
N VAL A 63 -1.08 0.89 -25.03
CA VAL A 63 -0.35 0.22 -26.12
C VAL A 63 -1.19 0.21 -27.39
#